data_AF-A0A965RJQ9-F1
#
_entry.id   AF-A0A965RJQ9-F1
#
_cell.length_a   1.000
_cell.length_b   1.000
_cell.length_c   1.000
_cell.angle_alpha   90.00
_cell.angle_beta   90.00
_cell.angle_gamma   90.00
#
_symmetry.space_group_name_H-M   'P 1'
#
loop_
_entity.id
_entity.type
_entity.pdbx_description
1 polymer ?
#
loop_
_entity_poly.entity_id
_entity_poly.type
_entity_poly.pdbx_seq_one_letter_code
_entity_poly.pdbx_strand_id
1 'polypeptide(L)'
;MAPRRGADVGRRCWQSLVGRRADHARQRADGLDGVRLRRVLAEAVATPSLHVLERMADGSRRRAVELPLYRKLNLQPNGWQTSFEWRCQLMLHLCLYNEAYCEII
;
A
#
# COMPACT_ATOMS: atom_id res chain seq x y z
N MET A 1 33.58 -44.26 14.44
CA MET A 1 32.32 -44.72 13.81
C MET A 1 31.52 -43.48 13.40
N ALA A 2 31.58 -43.04 12.14
CA ALA A 2 31.00 -41.79 11.64
C ALA A 2 29.70 -42.05 10.83
N PRO A 3 28.73 -41.11 10.77
CA PRO A 3 27.40 -41.40 10.25
C PRO A 3 27.30 -41.23 8.71
N ARG A 4 26.31 -41.94 8.14
CA ARG A 4 26.04 -42.18 6.71
C ARG A 4 25.70 -40.89 5.93
N ARG A 5 26.49 -40.54 4.90
CA ARG A 5 26.31 -39.39 3.97
C ARG A 5 25.55 -39.72 2.65
N GLY A 6 24.53 -40.58 2.68
CA GLY A 6 23.89 -41.09 1.44
C GLY A 6 22.48 -40.57 1.12
N ALA A 7 21.68 -40.22 2.12
CA ALA A 7 20.22 -40.09 1.97
C ALA A 7 19.69 -38.66 1.69
N ASP A 8 20.59 -37.71 1.46
CA ASP A 8 20.29 -36.27 1.58
C ASP A 8 20.40 -35.51 0.24
N VAL A 9 21.10 -36.07 -0.75
CA VAL A 9 21.26 -35.45 -2.09
C VAL A 9 19.99 -35.63 -2.94
N GLY A 10 19.36 -36.81 -2.91
CA GLY A 10 18.14 -37.07 -3.68
C GLY A 10 16.95 -36.22 -3.22
N ARG A 11 16.79 -36.01 -1.91
CA ARG A 11 15.76 -35.14 -1.32
C ARG A 11 15.96 -33.66 -1.66
N ARG A 12 17.21 -33.17 -1.61
CA ARG A 12 17.56 -31.80 -2.01
C ARG A 12 17.33 -31.55 -3.51
N CYS A 13 17.65 -32.52 -4.36
CA CYS A 13 17.41 -32.39 -5.80
C CYS A 13 15.90 -32.33 -6.11
N TRP A 14 15.09 -33.20 -5.49
CA TRP A 14 13.63 -33.24 -5.67
C TRP A 14 12.93 -31.97 -5.16
N GLN A 15 13.33 -31.45 -3.99
CA GLN A 15 12.83 -30.17 -3.46
C GLN A 15 13.21 -28.97 -4.36
N SER A 16 14.42 -28.98 -4.95
CA SER A 16 14.87 -27.91 -5.85
C SER A 16 14.16 -27.92 -7.21
N LEU A 17 13.74 -29.09 -7.70
CA LEU A 17 13.09 -29.22 -9.01
C LEU A 17 11.60 -28.84 -8.95
N VAL A 18 10.93 -29.19 -7.84
CA VAL A 18 9.52 -28.83 -7.60
C VAL A 18 9.37 -27.35 -7.25
N GLY A 19 10.34 -26.75 -6.52
CA GLY A 19 10.35 -25.31 -6.22
C GLY A 19 10.53 -24.42 -7.46
N ARG A 20 11.49 -24.74 -8.34
CA ARG A 20 11.83 -23.90 -9.51
C ARG A 20 10.69 -23.74 -10.52
N ARG A 21 9.76 -24.69 -10.61
CA ARG A 21 8.59 -24.59 -11.50
C ARG A 21 7.49 -23.68 -10.96
N ALA A 22 7.36 -23.57 -9.63
CA ALA A 22 6.39 -22.67 -8.98
C ALA A 22 6.87 -21.21 -8.99
N ASP A 23 8.18 -20.98 -8.88
CA ASP A 23 8.74 -19.64 -8.74
C ASP A 23 8.68 -18.82 -10.05
N HIS A 24 8.92 -19.47 -11.20
CA HIS A 24 8.82 -18.80 -12.51
C HIS A 24 7.38 -18.52 -12.97
N ALA A 25 6.39 -19.26 -12.46
CA ALA A 25 4.97 -19.01 -12.71
C ALA A 25 4.41 -17.89 -11.81
N ARG A 26 4.88 -17.79 -10.57
CA ARG A 26 4.58 -16.68 -9.65
C ARG A 26 5.10 -15.34 -10.18
N GLN A 27 6.37 -15.29 -10.58
CA GLN A 27 7.00 -14.05 -11.10
C GLN A 27 6.30 -13.44 -12.33
N ARG A 28 5.58 -14.24 -13.13
CA ARG A 28 4.84 -13.75 -14.32
C ARG A 28 3.41 -13.29 -14.02
N ALA A 29 2.77 -13.83 -12.97
CA ALA A 29 1.48 -13.35 -12.49
C ALA A 29 1.63 -11.99 -11.75
N ASP A 30 2.77 -11.77 -11.10
CA ASP A 30 3.03 -10.59 -10.27
C ASP A 30 3.12 -9.26 -11.06
N GLY A 31 3.40 -9.32 -12.37
CA GLY A 31 3.69 -8.13 -13.19
C GLY A 31 2.49 -7.22 -13.46
N LEU A 32 1.36 -7.79 -13.89
CA LEU A 32 0.15 -7.02 -14.23
C LEU A 32 -0.88 -7.04 -13.09
N ASP A 33 -1.01 -8.18 -12.40
CA ASP A 33 -1.97 -8.31 -11.29
C ASP A 33 -1.56 -7.46 -10.09
N GLY A 34 -0.24 -7.36 -9.85
CA GLY A 34 0.31 -6.48 -8.82
C GLY A 34 0.05 -4.99 -9.11
N VAL A 35 0.14 -4.56 -10.38
CA VAL A 35 -0.15 -3.15 -10.75
C VAL A 35 -1.65 -2.84 -10.58
N ARG A 36 -2.52 -3.78 -10.97
CA ARG A 36 -3.97 -3.62 -10.80
C ARG A 36 -4.39 -3.59 -9.34
N LEU A 37 -3.83 -4.48 -8.51
CA LEU A 37 -4.13 -4.51 -7.07
C LEU A 37 -3.75 -3.19 -6.39
N ARG A 38 -2.59 -2.63 -6.70
CA ARG A 38 -2.14 -1.35 -6.15
C ARG A 38 -3.09 -0.20 -6.49
N ARG A 39 -3.61 -0.19 -7.72
CA ARG A 39 -4.61 0.79 -8.14
C ARG A 39 -5.91 0.64 -7.35
N VAL A 40 -6.41 -0.59 -7.19
CA VAL A 40 -7.63 -0.87 -6.41
C VAL A 40 -7.46 -0.44 -4.95
N LEU A 41 -6.30 -0.72 -4.34
CA LEU A 41 -5.99 -0.29 -2.97
C LEU A 41 -5.92 1.23 -2.85
N ALA A 42 -5.26 1.89 -3.79
CA ALA A 42 -5.14 3.35 -3.81
C ALA A 42 -6.52 4.04 -3.91
N GLU A 43 -7.36 3.58 -4.83
CA GLU A 43 -8.71 4.10 -5.01
C GLU A 43 -9.59 3.82 -3.79
N ALA A 44 -9.51 2.63 -3.21
CA ALA A 44 -10.26 2.28 -2.00
C ALA A 44 -9.89 3.15 -0.81
N VAL A 45 -8.61 3.49 -0.62
CA VAL A 45 -8.14 4.36 0.47
C VAL A 45 -8.48 5.83 0.22
N ALA A 46 -8.51 6.25 -1.04
CA ALA A 46 -8.87 7.61 -1.43
C ALA A 46 -10.39 7.85 -1.48
N THR A 47 -11.21 6.81 -1.56
CA THR A 47 -12.68 6.99 -1.67
C THR A 47 -13.32 7.62 -0.43
N PRO A 48 -12.98 7.22 0.82
CA PRO A 48 -13.54 7.84 2.02
C PRO A 48 -13.14 9.32 2.15
N SER A 49 -14.07 10.16 2.60
CA SER A 49 -13.79 11.56 2.92
C SER A 49 -12.95 11.70 4.18
N LEU A 50 -12.00 12.64 4.15
CA LEU A 50 -11.12 12.94 5.29
C LEU A 50 -11.71 14.09 6.10
N HIS A 51 -12.45 13.75 7.15
CA HIS A 51 -13.05 14.73 8.04
C HIS A 51 -12.08 15.15 9.14
N VAL A 52 -11.89 16.46 9.28
CA VAL A 52 -11.21 17.04 10.45
C VAL A 52 -12.19 17.09 11.61
N LEU A 53 -11.79 16.53 12.74
CA LEU A 53 -12.57 16.53 13.97
C LEU A 53 -11.91 17.46 14.99
N GLU A 54 -12.70 18.32 15.62
CA GLU A 54 -12.29 19.15 16.73
C GLU A 54 -12.81 18.54 18.03
N ARG A 55 -11.92 18.52 19.03
CA ARG A 55 -12.25 18.07 20.38
C ARG A 55 -12.77 19.25 21.17
N MET A 56 -14.00 19.14 21.64
CA MET A 56 -14.68 20.18 22.41
C MET A 56 -14.34 20.03 23.90
N ALA A 57 -14.54 21.10 24.67
CA ALA A 57 -14.23 21.12 26.11
C ALA A 57 -15.07 20.12 26.93
N ASP A 58 -16.24 19.75 26.44
CA ASP A 58 -17.14 18.73 27.01
C ASP A 58 -16.72 17.29 26.67
N GLY A 59 -15.61 17.10 25.95
CA GLY A 59 -15.13 15.79 25.51
C GLY A 59 -15.80 15.26 24.24
N SER A 60 -16.79 15.97 23.70
CA SER A 60 -17.42 15.62 22.43
C SER A 60 -16.50 15.90 21.23
N ARG A 61 -16.83 15.30 20.08
CA ARG A 61 -16.11 15.51 18.81
C ARG A 61 -17.07 16.12 17.81
N ARG A 62 -16.71 17.27 17.23
CA ARG A 62 -17.47 17.87 16.12
C ARG A 62 -16.66 17.84 14.83
N ARG A 63 -17.34 17.81 13.68
CA ARG A 63 -16.68 18.04 12.39
C ARG A 63 -16.32 19.52 12.26
N ALA A 64 -15.04 19.79 12.07
CA ALA A 64 -14.49 21.14 12.01
C ALA A 64 -14.36 21.59 10.56
N VAL A 65 -15.50 21.86 9.92
CA VAL A 65 -15.56 22.25 8.50
C VAL A 65 -15.03 23.67 8.24
N GLU A 66 -15.06 24.51 9.26
CA GLU A 66 -14.60 25.92 9.21
C GLU A 66 -13.08 26.06 9.16
N LEU A 67 -12.34 25.01 9.55
CA LEU A 67 -10.88 25.07 9.56
C LEU A 67 -10.34 25.04 8.13
N PRO A 68 -9.35 25.89 7.77
CA PRO A 68 -8.71 25.85 6.46
C PRO A 68 -8.16 24.47 6.10
N LEU A 69 -7.74 23.70 7.11
CA LEU A 69 -7.25 22.34 6.97
C LEU A 69 -8.32 21.38 6.40
N TYR A 70 -9.60 21.58 6.74
CA TYR A 70 -10.69 20.76 6.21
C TYR A 70 -10.79 20.90 4.70
N ARG A 71 -10.71 22.13 4.18
CA ARG A 71 -10.71 22.38 2.74
C ARG A 71 -9.53 21.72 2.05
N LYS A 72 -8.32 21.82 2.62
CA LYS A 72 -7.11 21.22 2.04
C LYS A 72 -7.16 19.71 2.00
N LEU A 73 -7.53 19.06 3.11
CA LEU A 73 -7.54 17.61 3.22
C LEU A 73 -8.74 16.95 2.53
N ASN A 74 -9.92 17.59 2.54
CA ASN A 74 -11.14 16.97 2.04
C ASN A 74 -11.50 17.39 0.61
N LEU A 75 -11.08 18.57 0.15
CA LEU A 75 -11.41 19.06 -1.19
C LEU A 75 -10.19 19.06 -2.10
N GLN A 76 -9.23 19.93 -1.80
CA GLN A 76 -8.16 20.23 -2.73
C GLN A 76 -6.90 20.70 -1.98
N PRO A 77 -5.85 19.88 -1.90
CA PRO A 77 -4.62 20.24 -1.18
C PRO A 77 -3.81 21.30 -1.94
N ASN A 78 -3.74 21.20 -3.26
CA ASN A 78 -2.99 22.10 -4.15
C ASN A 78 -3.87 22.56 -5.32
N GLY A 79 -3.48 23.57 -6.09
CA GLY A 79 -4.34 24.12 -7.15
C GLY A 79 -4.59 23.20 -8.35
N TRP A 80 -3.98 22.02 -8.41
CA TRP A 80 -3.89 21.18 -9.61
C TRP A 80 -4.43 19.76 -9.42
N GLN A 81 -4.68 19.30 -8.19
CA GLN A 81 -5.18 17.97 -7.88
C GLN A 81 -6.33 18.04 -6.87
N THR A 82 -7.24 17.09 -6.94
CA THR A 82 -8.25 16.84 -5.91
C THR A 82 -7.65 16.09 -4.71
N SER A 83 -8.32 16.14 -3.56
CA SER A 83 -7.94 15.32 -2.40
C SER A 83 -7.91 13.83 -2.72
N PHE A 84 -8.79 13.36 -3.60
CA PHE A 84 -8.80 11.97 -4.06
C PHE A 84 -7.52 11.62 -4.81
N GLU A 85 -7.17 12.40 -5.84
CA GLU A 85 -5.98 12.16 -6.67
C GLU A 85 -4.70 12.21 -5.84
N TRP A 86 -4.60 13.18 -4.94
CA TRP A 86 -3.46 13.30 -4.02
C TRP A 86 -3.30 12.07 -3.12
N ARG A 87 -4.39 11.55 -2.54
CA ARG A 87 -4.34 10.35 -1.69
C ARG A 87 -4.10 9.07 -2.47
N CYS A 88 -4.69 8.95 -3.65
CA CYS A 88 -4.39 7.86 -4.58
C CYS A 88 -2.90 7.85 -4.92
N GLN A 89 -2.33 9.00 -5.27
CA GLN A 89 -0.91 9.12 -5.59
C GLN A 89 -0.03 8.73 -4.39
N LEU A 90 -0.36 9.20 -3.18
CA LEU A 90 0.38 8.82 -1.97
C LEU A 90 0.35 7.32 -1.71
N MET A 91 -0.82 6.69 -1.83
CA MET A 91 -0.96 5.24 -1.64
C MET A 91 -0.20 4.46 -2.72
N LEU A 92 -0.23 4.93 -3.97
CA LEU A 92 0.58 4.34 -5.05
C LEU A 92 2.07 4.45 -4.77
N HIS A 93 2.57 5.60 -4.30
CA HIS A 93 3.96 5.77 -3.90
C HIS A 93 4.35 4.80 -2.80
N LEU A 94 3.52 4.68 -1.75
CA LEU A 94 3.74 3.74 -0.67
C LEU A 94 3.78 2.28 -1.17
N CYS A 95 2.85 1.88 -2.05
CA CYS A 95 2.82 0.51 -2.56
C CYS A 95 3.94 0.17 -3.58
N LEU A 96 4.55 1.17 -4.21
CA LEU A 96 5.62 0.98 -5.19
C LEU A 96 7.01 1.07 -4.55
N TYR A 97 7.19 2.01 -3.63
CA TYR A 97 8.49 2.40 -3.08
C TYR A 97 8.59 2.21 -1.57
N ASN A 98 7.52 1.78 -0.90
CA ASN A 98 7.43 1.63 0.56
C ASN A 98 7.52 2.95 1.35
N GLU A 99 7.64 4.09 0.66
CA GLU A 99 7.73 5.42 1.25
C GLU A 99 6.89 6.42 0.43
N ALA A 100 6.31 7.39 1.12
CA ALA A 100 5.51 8.46 0.52
C ALA A 100 5.72 9.76 1.30
N TYR A 101 5.96 10.86 0.58
CA TYR A 101 6.28 12.16 1.17
C TYR A 101 5.37 13.24 0.59
N CYS A 102 5.15 14.30 1.37
CA CYS A 102 4.44 15.51 0.95
C CYS A 102 5.19 16.73 1.46
N GLU A 103 5.44 17.66 0.55
CA GLU A 103 5.89 18.99 0.90
C GLU A 103 4.69 19.85 1.29
N ILE A 104 4.84 20.61 2.37
CA ILE A 104 3.86 21.59 2.83
C ILE A 104 4.52 22.95 2.67
N ILE A 105 3.92 23.79 1.82
CA ILE A 105 4.36 25.15 1.53
C ILE A 105 3.36 26.13 2.16
#